data_AF-A0A0V0IFV9-F1
#
_entry.id   AF-A0A0V0IFV9-F1
#
_cell.length_a   1.000
_cell.length_b   1.000
_cell.length_c   1.000
_cell.angle_alpha   90.00
_cell.angle_beta   90.00
_cell.angle_gamma   90.00
#
_symmetry.space_group_name_H-M   'P 1'
#
loop_
_entity.id
_entity.type
_entity.pdbx_description
1 polymer ?
#
loop_
_entity_poly.entity_id
_entity_poly.type
_entity_poly.pdbx_seq_one_letter_code
_entity_poly.pdbx_strand_id
1 'polypeptide(L)'
;MGLNKKDIEAVIHYSLPESLEEYVQEIGRAGRDGRISYCHLFFDDASYFKIRSLMYSDGVDEYVVNKLLCQIFSGSTNSAGIICSLVKESACRKFDMKEEVILTILTQLELGEVQYLHLLPQTSVTCTLNFHQTSPALLAMKDAVVAAILKNSEIKDGQYIFDIPSVANSIGLQIVDLSNHLQTLKIKGEVRYELKDQAYCYVIMDTPKDICSLATWLTKWLSEVESCKVRKMDTMYDGAVFAAEACDKMHGCCGHQHTPCLQRKITEYFVNGTEVDVPKRIGGSSPFLTADIKVFLQCNSHAKFTPRAIARILHGIASPAFPSAVWSRTHFWGRYMQTDFKAITEAAKAELMKLVGKDAL
;
A
#
# COMPACT_ATOMS: atom_id res chain seq x y z
N MET A 1 -20.52 1.99 -6.29
CA MET A 1 -21.69 2.73 -6.84
C MET A 1 -23.00 2.31 -6.16
N GLY A 2 -23.83 3.27 -5.73
CA GLY A 2 -25.06 3.05 -4.94
C GLY A 2 -26.39 3.24 -5.70
N LEU A 3 -26.39 3.25 -7.03
CA LEU A 3 -27.60 3.50 -7.83
C LEU A 3 -28.44 2.22 -7.96
N ASN A 4 -29.69 2.25 -7.48
CA ASN A 4 -30.65 1.15 -7.55
C ASN A 4 -31.81 1.52 -8.50
N LYS A 5 -31.56 1.46 -9.81
CA LYS A 5 -32.55 1.67 -10.86
C LYS A 5 -32.93 0.32 -11.47
N LYS A 6 -34.24 0.05 -11.64
CA LYS A 6 -34.73 -1.29 -12.05
C LYS A 6 -34.65 -1.53 -13.56
N ASP A 7 -34.78 -0.47 -14.33
CA ASP A 7 -34.90 -0.43 -15.80
C ASP A 7 -33.57 -0.06 -16.48
N ILE A 8 -32.45 -0.60 -16.00
CA ILE A 8 -31.16 -0.45 -16.68
C ILE A 8 -31.12 -1.47 -17.83
N GLU A 9 -31.09 -0.97 -19.07
CA GLU A 9 -31.13 -1.81 -20.29
C GLU A 9 -29.75 -2.28 -20.76
N ALA A 10 -28.68 -1.57 -20.38
CA ALA A 10 -27.33 -1.94 -20.78
C ALA A 10 -26.25 -1.53 -19.78
N VAL A 11 -25.16 -2.31 -19.77
CA VAL A 11 -23.91 -2.00 -19.07
C VAL A 11 -22.76 -2.14 -20.08
N ILE A 12 -21.92 -1.12 -20.19
CA ILE A 12 -20.79 -1.09 -21.12
C ILE A 12 -19.51 -0.86 -20.32
N HIS A 13 -18.60 -1.82 -20.37
CA HIS A 13 -17.28 -1.71 -19.76
C HIS A 13 -16.29 -1.25 -20.83
N TYR A 14 -15.76 -0.03 -20.67
CA TYR A 14 -14.68 0.52 -21.50
C TYR A 14 -13.29 0.11 -21.02
N SER A 15 -13.21 -0.61 -19.90
CA SER A 15 -11.99 -1.14 -19.34
C SER A 15 -12.30 -2.48 -18.70
N LEU A 16 -11.30 -3.36 -18.68
CA LEU A 16 -11.42 -4.67 -18.08
C LEU A 16 -11.61 -4.51 -16.55
N PRO A 17 -12.70 -5.06 -15.97
CA PRO A 17 -12.86 -5.17 -14.52
C PRO A 17 -11.66 -5.90 -13.89
N GLU A 18 -11.35 -5.60 -12.63
CA GLU A 18 -10.21 -6.21 -11.93
C GLU A 18 -10.48 -7.65 -11.49
N SER A 19 -11.74 -8.08 -11.55
CA SER A 19 -12.18 -9.41 -11.14
C SER A 19 -13.53 -9.82 -11.75
N LEU A 20 -13.84 -11.12 -11.71
CA LEU A 20 -15.15 -11.63 -12.10
C LEU A 20 -16.26 -11.17 -11.13
N GLU A 21 -15.94 -11.00 -9.85
CA GLU A 21 -16.87 -10.50 -8.84
C GLU A 21 -17.30 -9.06 -9.13
N GLU A 22 -16.34 -8.21 -9.49
CA GLU A 22 -16.61 -6.84 -9.91
C GLU A 22 -17.48 -6.82 -11.18
N TYR A 23 -17.08 -7.57 -12.22
CA TYR A 23 -17.86 -7.68 -13.45
C TYR A 23 -19.31 -8.12 -13.18
N VAL A 24 -19.53 -9.16 -12.36
CA VAL A 24 -20.87 -9.64 -12.00
C VAL A 24 -21.66 -8.61 -11.20
N GLN A 25 -21.01 -7.93 -10.24
CA GLN A 25 -21.64 -6.87 -9.46
C GLN A 25 -22.12 -5.71 -10.36
N GLU A 26 -21.36 -5.38 -11.40
CA GLU A 26 -21.66 -4.30 -12.34
C GLU A 26 -22.77 -4.68 -13.32
N ILE A 27 -22.68 -5.84 -13.99
CA ILE A 27 -23.72 -6.30 -14.92
C ILE A 27 -25.03 -6.63 -14.21
N GLY A 28 -25.00 -7.08 -12.94
CA GLY A 28 -26.17 -7.38 -12.12
C GLY A 28 -27.06 -6.16 -11.77
N ARG A 29 -26.72 -5.00 -12.29
CA ARG A 29 -27.55 -3.79 -12.26
C ARG A 29 -28.57 -3.75 -13.39
N ALA A 30 -28.28 -4.40 -14.52
CA ALA A 30 -29.15 -4.44 -15.68
C ALA A 30 -30.26 -5.50 -15.54
N GLY A 31 -31.39 -5.30 -16.23
CA GLY A 31 -32.45 -6.31 -16.38
C GLY A 31 -33.20 -6.68 -15.08
N ARG A 32 -33.20 -5.83 -14.06
CA ARG A 32 -33.91 -6.10 -12.78
C ARG A 32 -35.43 -6.06 -12.90
N ASP A 33 -35.95 -5.50 -13.98
CA ASP A 33 -37.35 -5.51 -14.36
C ASP A 33 -37.74 -6.76 -15.18
N GLY A 34 -36.81 -7.69 -15.39
CA GLY A 34 -37.01 -8.93 -16.14
C GLY A 34 -36.99 -8.75 -17.67
N ARG A 35 -36.76 -7.53 -18.17
CA ARG A 35 -36.57 -7.28 -19.60
C ARG A 35 -35.17 -7.68 -20.03
N ILE A 36 -35.01 -7.98 -21.33
CA ILE A 36 -33.69 -8.28 -21.92
C ILE A 36 -32.78 -7.06 -21.73
N SER A 37 -31.57 -7.31 -21.26
CA SER A 37 -30.53 -6.31 -21.11
C SER A 37 -29.21 -6.75 -21.74
N TYR A 38 -28.39 -5.78 -22.15
CA TYR A 38 -27.17 -6.03 -22.90
C TYR A 38 -25.92 -5.61 -22.14
N CYS A 39 -24.95 -6.51 -22.02
CA CYS A 39 -23.68 -6.22 -21.38
C CYS A 39 -22.54 -6.39 -22.39
N HIS A 40 -21.74 -5.34 -22.58
CA HIS A 40 -20.61 -5.34 -23.49
C HIS A 40 -19.33 -5.01 -22.75
N LEU A 41 -18.23 -5.67 -23.12
CA LEU A 41 -16.90 -5.46 -22.58
C LEU A 41 -15.93 -5.20 -23.72
N PHE A 42 -15.27 -4.05 -23.69
CA PHE A 42 -14.10 -3.76 -24.51
C PHE A 42 -12.84 -4.09 -23.71
N PHE A 43 -11.97 -4.92 -24.27
CA PHE A 43 -10.70 -5.28 -23.66
C PHE A 43 -9.62 -5.43 -24.73
N ASP A 44 -8.37 -5.25 -24.31
CA ASP A 44 -7.17 -5.43 -25.13
C ASP A 44 -6.00 -5.89 -24.25
N ASP A 45 -5.01 -6.50 -24.89
CA ASP A 45 -3.84 -7.06 -24.21
C ASP A 45 -3.01 -5.98 -23.51
N ALA A 46 -2.85 -4.80 -24.11
CA ALA A 46 -2.02 -3.75 -23.56
C ALA A 46 -2.62 -3.20 -22.25
N SER A 47 -3.94 -3.00 -22.21
CA SER A 47 -4.67 -2.63 -21.00
C SER A 47 -4.58 -3.71 -19.93
N TYR A 48 -4.72 -4.99 -20.32
CA TYR A 48 -4.56 -6.12 -19.40
C TYR A 48 -3.18 -6.12 -18.73
N PHE A 49 -2.09 -6.08 -19.50
CA PHE A 49 -0.74 -6.08 -18.93
C PHE A 49 -0.48 -4.88 -18.01
N LYS A 50 -1.10 -3.74 -18.30
CA LYS A 50 -1.03 -2.54 -17.45
C LYS A 50 -1.73 -2.73 -16.13
N ILE A 51 -3.00 -3.13 -16.14
CA ILE A 51 -3.79 -3.34 -14.91
C ILE A 51 -3.19 -4.49 -14.09
N ARG A 52 -2.81 -5.58 -14.76
CA ARG A 52 -2.12 -6.72 -14.13
C ARG A 52 -0.82 -6.31 -13.44
N SER A 53 -0.02 -5.43 -14.06
CA SER A 53 1.20 -4.90 -13.41
C SER A 53 0.85 -4.13 -12.14
N LEU A 54 -0.22 -3.33 -12.14
CA LEU A 54 -0.66 -2.57 -10.95
C LEU A 54 -1.07 -3.47 -9.78
N MET A 55 -1.45 -4.74 -10.01
CA MET A 55 -1.75 -5.70 -8.93
C MET A 55 -0.56 -5.95 -8.00
N TYR A 56 0.68 -5.75 -8.48
CA TYR A 56 1.92 -5.88 -7.69
C TYR A 56 2.31 -4.59 -6.94
N SER A 57 1.49 -3.53 -7.04
CA SER A 57 1.83 -2.22 -6.49
C SER A 57 1.92 -2.23 -4.96
N ASP A 58 1.11 -3.06 -4.30
CA ASP A 58 1.00 -3.07 -2.84
C ASP A 58 1.91 -4.09 -2.14
N GLY A 59 2.44 -5.09 -2.85
CA GLY A 59 3.26 -6.11 -2.19
C GLY A 59 4.59 -5.57 -1.68
N VAL A 60 5.18 -6.31 -0.75
CA VAL A 60 6.33 -5.87 0.04
C VAL A 60 7.38 -6.97 0.15
N ASP A 61 8.62 -6.56 0.40
CA ASP A 61 9.72 -7.48 0.68
C ASP A 61 9.83 -7.74 2.19
N GLU A 62 10.15 -8.98 2.57
CA GLU A 62 10.27 -9.41 3.97
C GLU A 62 11.28 -8.57 4.76
N TYR A 63 12.43 -8.26 4.14
CA TYR A 63 13.45 -7.41 4.73
C TYR A 63 12.90 -6.03 5.15
N VAL A 64 12.02 -5.47 4.34
CA VAL A 64 11.45 -4.13 4.59
C VAL A 64 10.42 -4.20 5.71
N VAL A 65 9.57 -5.24 5.72
CA VAL A 65 8.62 -5.49 6.81
C VAL A 65 9.37 -5.68 8.12
N ASN A 66 10.43 -6.49 8.13
CA ASN A 66 11.28 -6.68 9.31
C ASN A 66 11.87 -5.36 9.81
N LYS A 67 12.38 -4.52 8.90
CA LYS A 67 12.93 -3.20 9.23
C LYS A 67 11.87 -2.26 9.81
N LEU A 68 10.64 -2.31 9.30
CA LEU A 68 9.50 -1.56 9.83
C LEU A 68 9.16 -2.01 11.25
N LEU A 69 9.02 -3.32 11.47
CA LEU A 69 8.75 -3.87 12.81
C LEU A 69 9.87 -3.55 13.79
N CYS A 70 11.13 -3.66 13.39
CA CYS A 70 12.27 -3.24 14.19
C CYS A 70 12.14 -1.77 14.61
N GLN A 71 11.73 -0.87 13.71
CA GLN A 71 11.50 0.54 14.04
C GLN A 71 10.33 0.73 15.02
N ILE A 72 9.23 0.01 14.82
CA ILE A 72 8.04 0.08 15.68
C ILE A 72 8.39 -0.35 17.11
N PHE A 73 9.20 -1.41 17.26
CA PHE A 73 9.54 -2.01 18.56
C PHE A 73 10.94 -1.66 19.07
N SER A 74 11.60 -0.62 18.53
CA SER A 74 13.00 -0.27 18.87
C SER A 74 13.25 0.07 20.36
N GLY A 75 12.20 0.39 21.14
CA GLY A 75 12.31 0.78 22.56
C GLY A 75 12.05 -0.32 23.59
N SER A 76 11.81 -1.56 23.16
CA SER A 76 11.02 -2.62 23.81
C SER A 76 11.46 -3.20 25.16
N THR A 77 12.44 -2.66 25.87
CA THR A 77 12.87 -3.30 27.13
C THR A 77 11.99 -2.99 28.35
N ASN A 78 10.99 -2.10 28.26
CA ASN A 78 9.90 -1.91 29.27
C ASN A 78 8.83 -0.88 28.81
N SER A 79 8.34 -0.98 27.57
CA SER A 79 7.59 0.11 26.90
C SER A 79 6.06 -0.03 26.89
N ALA A 80 5.48 -0.94 27.68
CA ALA A 80 4.03 -1.10 27.71
C ALA A 80 3.35 0.22 28.11
N GLY A 81 2.44 0.72 27.27
CA GLY A 81 1.73 1.98 27.51
C GLY A 81 2.42 3.24 26.95
N ILE A 82 3.57 3.13 26.28
CA ILE A 82 4.22 4.27 25.62
C ILE A 82 3.47 4.62 24.33
N ILE A 83 3.20 5.91 24.16
CA ILE A 83 2.62 6.48 22.95
C ILE A 83 3.72 6.68 21.92
N CYS A 84 3.60 6.04 20.76
CA CYS A 84 4.54 6.15 19.65
C CYS A 84 3.88 6.82 18.45
N SER A 85 4.72 7.39 17.58
CA SER A 85 4.29 7.94 16.30
C SER A 85 5.19 7.46 15.16
N LEU A 86 4.58 7.30 13.99
CA LEU A 86 5.25 7.02 12.74
C LEU A 86 4.75 7.99 11.67
N VAL A 87 5.58 9.00 11.36
CA VAL A 87 5.26 10.02 10.34
C VAL A 87 5.07 9.36 8.97
N LYS A 88 3.89 9.56 8.37
CA LYS A 88 3.44 8.87 7.16
C LYS A 88 4.38 9.07 5.98
N GLU A 89 4.64 10.31 5.59
CA GLU A 89 5.48 10.62 4.41
C GLU A 89 6.89 10.03 4.54
N SER A 90 7.50 10.20 5.71
CA SER A 90 8.83 9.68 6.03
C SER A 90 8.85 8.15 6.01
N ALA A 91 7.87 7.50 6.63
CA ALA A 91 7.76 6.05 6.66
C ALA A 91 7.53 5.46 5.27
N CYS A 92 6.58 6.00 4.51
CA CYS A 92 6.29 5.55 3.16
C CYS A 92 7.53 5.59 2.27
N ARG A 93 8.30 6.68 2.30
CA ARG A 93 9.57 6.79 1.55
C ARG A 93 10.66 5.88 2.07
N LYS A 94 10.85 5.79 3.40
CA LYS A 94 11.91 5.00 4.03
C LYS A 94 11.74 3.49 3.78
N PHE A 95 10.50 3.03 3.76
CA PHE A 95 10.14 1.63 3.59
C PHE A 95 9.63 1.30 2.19
N ASP A 96 9.51 2.27 1.29
CA ASP A 96 8.93 2.07 -0.05
C ASP A 96 7.57 1.32 -0.04
N MET A 97 6.73 1.66 0.94
CA MET A 97 5.40 1.12 1.17
C MET A 97 4.38 2.24 1.08
N LYS A 98 3.23 1.99 0.42
CA LYS A 98 2.14 2.96 0.43
C LYS A 98 1.53 3.12 1.82
N GLU A 99 0.83 4.22 2.02
CA GLU A 99 0.16 4.53 3.29
C GLU A 99 -0.78 3.39 3.70
N GLU A 100 -1.61 2.91 2.77
CA GLU A 100 -2.60 1.87 3.04
C GLU A 100 -1.96 0.53 3.43
N VAL A 101 -0.78 0.22 2.88
CA VAL A 101 -0.02 -1.00 3.19
C VAL A 101 0.54 -0.94 4.61
N ILE A 102 1.13 0.19 5.00
CA ILE A 102 1.61 0.38 6.38
C ILE A 102 0.44 0.30 7.36
N LEU A 103 -0.68 0.97 7.07
CA LEU A 103 -1.87 0.93 7.91
C LEU A 103 -2.42 -0.50 8.03
N THR A 104 -2.41 -1.27 6.94
CA THR A 104 -2.81 -2.69 6.95
C THR A 104 -1.93 -3.50 7.89
N ILE A 105 -0.61 -3.34 7.83
CA ILE A 105 0.32 -4.02 8.74
C ILE A 105 0.04 -3.62 10.20
N LEU A 106 -0.11 -2.32 10.48
CA LEU A 106 -0.41 -1.86 11.85
C LEU A 106 -1.75 -2.41 12.37
N THR A 107 -2.76 -2.49 11.50
CA THR A 107 -4.07 -3.06 11.85
C THR A 107 -3.95 -4.56 12.16
N GLN A 108 -3.12 -5.31 11.44
CA GLN A 108 -2.85 -6.72 11.76
C GLN A 108 -2.12 -6.89 13.10
N LEU A 109 -1.26 -5.94 13.47
CA LEU A 109 -0.61 -5.94 14.79
C LEU A 109 -1.58 -5.60 15.94
N GLU A 110 -2.70 -4.94 15.65
CA GLU A 110 -3.76 -4.64 16.63
C GLU A 110 -4.79 -5.77 16.75
N LEU A 111 -5.25 -6.31 15.62
CA LEU A 111 -6.37 -7.27 15.56
C LEU A 111 -5.93 -8.74 15.50
N GLY A 112 -4.63 -9.01 15.47
CA GLY A 112 -4.09 -10.38 15.40
C GLY A 112 -4.37 -11.20 16.67
N GLU A 113 -3.90 -12.46 16.68
CA GLU A 113 -4.02 -13.35 17.84
C GLU A 113 -3.40 -12.75 19.12
N VAL A 114 -2.33 -11.96 18.94
CA VAL A 114 -1.69 -11.17 19.98
C VAL A 114 -1.83 -9.71 19.59
N GLN A 115 -2.41 -8.91 20.49
CA GLN A 115 -2.49 -7.46 20.33
C GLN A 115 -1.15 -6.84 20.73
N TYR A 116 -0.32 -6.52 19.73
CA TYR A 116 0.96 -5.86 19.97
C TYR A 116 0.82 -4.35 20.15
N LEU A 117 -0.16 -3.73 19.51
CA LEU A 117 -0.40 -2.30 19.59
C LEU A 117 -1.89 -1.95 19.61
N HIS A 118 -2.20 -0.74 20.04
CA HIS A 118 -3.50 -0.12 19.90
C HIS A 118 -3.38 1.14 19.04
N LEU A 119 -4.14 1.23 17.95
CA LEU A 119 -4.11 2.39 17.05
C LEU A 119 -4.88 3.57 17.65
N LEU A 120 -4.26 4.75 17.61
CA LEU A 120 -4.87 6.01 18.01
C LEU A 120 -5.34 6.80 16.77
N PRO A 121 -6.21 7.82 16.95
CA PRO A 121 -6.59 8.70 15.84
C PRO A 121 -5.37 9.27 15.12
N GLN A 122 -5.41 9.25 13.80
CA GLN A 122 -4.31 9.76 12.98
C GLN A 122 -4.31 11.29 13.05
N THR A 123 -3.22 11.85 13.57
CA THR A 123 -3.07 13.29 13.78
C THR A 123 -1.69 13.76 13.33
N SER A 124 -1.55 15.07 13.12
CA SER A 124 -0.24 15.71 13.01
C SER A 124 0.48 15.68 14.35
N VAL A 125 1.74 15.24 14.38
CA VAL A 125 2.49 15.04 15.64
C VAL A 125 3.51 16.13 15.93
N THR A 126 4.00 16.85 14.91
CA THR A 126 4.95 17.95 15.10
C THR A 126 4.18 19.24 15.37
N CYS A 127 4.43 19.87 16.50
CA CYS A 127 3.82 21.13 16.90
C CYS A 127 4.87 22.25 16.90
N THR A 128 4.59 23.33 16.16
CA THR A 128 5.36 24.58 16.22
C THR A 128 4.55 25.60 17.01
N LEU A 129 5.05 25.99 18.18
CA LEU A 129 4.34 26.82 19.15
C LEU A 129 5.05 28.15 19.40
N ASN A 130 4.26 29.22 19.41
CA ASN A 130 4.69 30.60 19.66
C ASN A 130 3.94 31.17 20.85
N PHE A 131 4.67 31.77 21.79
CA PHE A 131 4.10 32.49 22.93
C PHE A 131 3.94 33.98 22.60
N HIS A 132 2.88 34.60 23.11
CA HIS A 132 2.59 36.01 22.84
C HIS A 132 2.48 36.86 24.12
N GLN A 133 1.56 36.53 25.02
CA GLN A 133 1.23 37.37 26.17
C GLN A 133 2.18 37.12 27.34
N THR A 134 2.13 35.92 27.91
CA THR A 134 2.97 35.56 29.05
C THR A 134 4.31 35.00 28.58
N SER A 135 5.39 35.35 29.28
CA SER A 135 6.70 34.77 28.97
C SER A 135 6.68 33.25 29.21
N PRO A 136 7.37 32.46 28.38
CA PRO A 136 7.34 30.99 28.47
C PRO A 136 7.74 30.48 29.86
N ALA A 137 8.75 31.10 30.48
CA ALA A 137 9.24 30.74 31.80
C ALA A 137 8.21 30.98 32.92
N LEU A 138 7.45 32.08 32.85
CA LEU A 138 6.40 32.38 33.83
C LEU A 138 5.20 31.46 33.67
N LEU A 139 4.86 31.09 32.43
CA LEU A 139 3.75 30.19 32.16
C LEU A 139 4.10 28.75 32.58
N ALA A 140 5.33 28.31 32.36
CA ALA A 140 5.82 27.01 32.81
C ALA A 140 5.81 26.85 34.34
N MET A 141 5.97 27.93 35.12
CA MET A 141 5.82 27.85 36.58
C MET A 141 4.38 27.58 37.03
N LYS A 142 3.40 27.97 36.21
CA LYS A 142 1.97 27.81 36.51
C LYS A 142 1.36 26.56 35.88
N ASP A 143 1.98 26.06 34.81
CA ASP A 143 1.43 25.04 33.95
C ASP A 143 2.45 23.92 33.68
N ALA A 144 2.16 22.74 34.21
CA ALA A 144 3.02 21.55 34.09
C ALA A 144 3.15 21.08 32.62
N VAL A 145 2.12 21.29 31.79
CA VAL A 145 2.16 20.94 30.37
C VAL A 145 3.13 21.86 29.64
N VAL A 146 3.05 23.16 29.90
CA VAL A 146 3.97 24.14 29.30
C VAL A 146 5.41 23.87 29.75
N ALA A 147 5.63 23.54 31.02
CA ALA A 147 6.95 23.15 31.51
C ALA A 147 7.53 21.95 30.76
N ALA A 148 6.69 20.93 30.50
CA ALA A 148 7.09 19.76 29.74
C ALA A 148 7.36 20.06 28.26
N ILE A 149 6.56 20.94 27.65
CA ILE A 149 6.79 21.42 26.28
C ILE A 149 8.17 22.08 26.19
N LEU A 150 8.49 23.03 27.08
CA LEU A 150 9.78 23.73 27.05
C LEU A 150 10.97 22.79 27.23
N LYS A 151 10.81 21.73 28.03
CA LYS A 151 11.86 20.73 28.27
C LYS A 151 12.12 19.84 27.05
N ASN A 152 11.09 19.56 26.25
CA ASN A 152 11.15 18.61 25.13
C ASN A 152 11.08 19.30 23.75
N SER A 153 11.24 20.63 23.69
CA SER A 153 11.18 21.40 22.45
C SER A 153 12.55 21.89 21.99
N GLU A 154 12.76 21.90 20.67
CA GLU A 154 13.83 22.65 20.03
C GLU A 154 13.39 24.09 19.78
N ILE A 155 14.27 25.06 20.04
CA ILE A 155 14.00 26.48 19.80
C ILE A 155 14.61 26.89 18.46
N LYS A 156 13.79 27.37 17.53
CA LYS A 156 14.23 27.95 16.23
C LYS A 156 13.50 29.26 16.00
N ASP A 157 14.24 30.35 15.81
CA ASP A 157 13.68 31.70 15.56
C ASP A 157 12.61 32.15 16.56
N GLY A 158 12.80 31.79 17.85
CA GLY A 158 11.85 32.09 18.92
C GLY A 158 10.60 31.21 18.95
N GLN A 159 10.50 30.22 18.06
CA GLN A 159 9.44 29.22 18.01
C GLN A 159 9.90 27.94 18.72
N TYR A 160 8.96 27.27 19.40
CA TYR A 160 9.18 26.03 20.13
C TYR A 160 8.63 24.87 19.29
N ILE A 161 9.51 23.98 18.82
CA ILE A 161 9.16 22.86 17.96
C ILE A 161 9.31 21.57 18.77
N PHE A 162 8.24 20.77 18.87
CA PHE A 162 8.25 19.53 19.64
C PHE A 162 7.34 18.47 19.03
N ASP A 163 7.61 17.21 19.38
CA ASP A 163 6.76 16.06 19.05
C ASP A 163 5.73 15.83 20.17
N ILE A 164 4.46 15.78 19.80
CA ILE A 164 3.31 15.62 20.70
C ILE A 164 3.39 14.34 21.54
N PRO A 165 3.59 13.14 20.95
CA PRO A 165 3.79 11.90 21.70
C PRO A 165 4.93 11.99 22.72
N SER A 166 6.07 12.57 22.34
CA SER A 166 7.21 12.73 23.24
C SER A 166 6.88 13.57 24.47
N VAL A 167 6.19 14.70 24.29
CA VAL A 167 5.70 15.51 25.41
C VAL A 167 4.68 14.74 26.23
N ALA A 168 3.68 14.12 25.60
CA ALA A 168 2.61 13.38 26.26
C ALA A 168 3.17 12.26 27.17
N ASN A 169 4.13 11.48 26.68
CA ASN A 169 4.82 10.44 27.44
C ASN A 169 5.59 11.00 28.65
N SER A 170 6.22 12.18 28.52
CA SER A 170 7.02 12.78 29.59
C SER A 170 6.21 13.20 30.82
N ILE A 171 4.90 13.41 30.66
CA ILE A 171 3.96 13.83 31.70
C ILE A 171 2.85 12.79 31.97
N GLY A 172 2.85 11.67 31.23
CA GLY A 172 1.83 10.63 31.36
C GLY A 172 0.42 11.06 30.95
N LEU A 173 0.28 12.00 30.01
CA LEU A 173 -1.01 12.43 29.48
C LEU A 173 -1.36 11.70 28.18
N GLN A 174 -2.66 11.63 27.86
CA GLN A 174 -3.11 11.18 26.54
C GLN A 174 -2.91 12.30 25.51
N ILE A 175 -2.75 11.94 24.23
CA ILE A 175 -2.62 12.90 23.12
C ILE A 175 -3.81 13.88 23.08
N VAL A 176 -5.01 13.37 23.36
CA VAL A 176 -6.25 14.16 23.35
C VAL A 176 -6.24 15.24 24.44
N ASP A 177 -5.76 14.91 25.64
CA ASP A 177 -5.69 15.85 26.76
C ASP A 177 -4.67 16.96 26.47
N LEU A 178 -3.51 16.61 25.92
CA LEU A 178 -2.51 17.60 25.49
C LEU A 178 -3.07 18.53 24.41
N SER A 179 -3.79 17.97 23.44
CA SER A 179 -4.40 18.74 22.35
C SER A 179 -5.47 19.71 22.86
N ASN A 180 -6.35 19.25 23.75
CA ASN A 180 -7.37 20.08 24.41
C ASN A 180 -6.74 21.20 25.24
N HIS A 181 -5.62 20.92 25.90
CA HIS A 181 -4.88 21.90 26.67
C HIS A 181 -4.28 22.99 25.77
N LEU A 182 -3.60 22.62 24.67
CA LEU A 182 -3.09 23.56 23.68
C LEU A 182 -4.20 24.42 23.08
N GLN A 183 -5.36 23.84 22.81
CA GLN A 183 -6.52 24.58 22.32
C GLN A 183 -7.04 25.58 23.36
N THR A 184 -7.05 25.21 24.64
CA THR A 184 -7.43 26.11 25.74
C THR A 184 -6.48 27.31 25.84
N LEU A 185 -5.16 27.08 25.75
CA LEU A 185 -4.17 28.15 25.75
C LEU A 185 -4.31 29.07 24.52
N LYS A 186 -4.65 28.49 23.36
CA LYS A 186 -4.92 29.25 22.14
C LYS A 186 -6.16 30.12 22.27
N ILE A 187 -7.24 29.62 22.87
CA ILE A 187 -8.48 30.39 23.12
C ILE A 187 -8.22 31.53 24.09
N LYS A 188 -7.38 31.32 25.11
CA LYS A 188 -6.93 32.37 26.04
C LYS A 188 -6.00 33.40 25.38
N GLY A 189 -5.52 33.15 24.17
CA GLY A 189 -4.61 34.03 23.44
C GLY A 189 -3.17 34.00 23.95
N GLU A 190 -2.80 33.01 24.78
CA GLU A 190 -1.44 32.85 25.32
C GLU A 190 -0.48 32.33 24.26
N VAL A 191 -0.98 31.45 23.38
CA VAL A 191 -0.17 30.76 22.36
C VAL A 191 -0.83 30.77 20.99
N ARG A 192 0.00 30.67 19.95
CA ARG A 192 -0.39 30.24 18.61
C ARG A 192 0.42 29.01 18.24
N TYR A 193 -0.20 28.04 17.58
CA TYR A 193 0.50 26.85 17.14
C TYR A 193 0.05 26.39 15.75
N GLU A 194 0.97 25.72 15.06
CA GLU A 194 0.77 25.04 13.79
C GLU A 194 1.15 23.56 13.95
N LEU A 195 0.37 22.66 13.35
CA LEU A 195 0.62 21.22 13.40
C LEU A 195 1.05 20.71 12.03
N LYS A 196 2.15 19.94 11.98
CA LYS A 196 2.72 19.32 10.78
C LYS A 196 2.95 17.83 11.00
N ASP A 197 3.33 17.14 9.92
CA ASP A 197 3.71 15.73 9.94
C ASP A 197 2.58 14.79 10.39
N GLN A 198 1.68 14.47 9.45
CA GLN A 198 0.65 13.46 9.67
C GLN A 198 1.30 12.11 10.00
N ALA A 199 0.87 11.48 11.08
CA ALA A 199 1.47 10.25 11.57
C ALA A 199 0.43 9.20 11.99
N TYR A 200 0.86 7.94 11.95
CA TYR A 200 0.21 6.88 12.71
C TYR A 200 0.60 7.02 14.16
N CYS A 201 -0.38 7.23 15.03
CA CYS A 201 -0.16 7.21 16.47
C CYS A 201 -0.65 5.87 17.02
N TYR A 202 0.11 5.27 17.93
CA TYR A 202 -0.24 3.98 18.51
C TYR A 202 0.38 3.82 19.90
N VAL A 203 -0.21 2.95 20.71
CA VAL A 203 0.33 2.56 22.02
C VAL A 203 0.86 1.13 21.92
N ILE A 204 2.07 0.89 22.42
CA ILE A 204 2.62 -0.47 22.49
C ILE A 204 1.96 -1.22 23.65
N MET A 205 1.31 -2.34 23.34
CA MET A 205 0.60 -3.19 24.30
C MET A 205 1.46 -4.40 24.68
N ASP A 206 2.15 -5.00 23.70
CA ASP A 206 3.07 -6.11 23.90
C ASP A 206 4.21 -6.05 22.88
N THR A 207 5.31 -6.74 23.17
CA THR A 207 6.51 -6.77 22.33
C THR A 207 6.77 -8.18 21.81
N PRO A 208 6.90 -8.37 20.49
CA PRO A 208 7.12 -9.70 19.92
C PRO A 208 8.46 -10.28 20.38
N LYS A 209 8.45 -11.55 20.81
CA LYS A 209 9.66 -12.30 21.19
C LYS A 209 10.61 -12.52 20.01
N ASP A 210 10.04 -12.68 18.82
CA ASP A 210 10.78 -12.87 17.57
C ASP A 210 10.17 -12.01 16.45
N ILE A 211 10.83 -10.88 16.18
CA ILE A 211 10.45 -9.96 15.10
C ILE A 211 10.62 -10.62 13.72
N CYS A 212 11.59 -11.51 13.55
CA CYS A 212 11.84 -12.17 12.27
C CYS A 212 10.67 -13.09 11.91
N SER A 213 10.25 -13.95 12.83
CA SER A 213 9.10 -14.83 12.61
C SER A 213 7.81 -14.05 12.31
N LEU A 214 7.58 -12.95 13.02
CA LEU A 214 6.43 -12.07 12.77
C LEU A 214 6.50 -11.42 11.37
N ALA A 215 7.69 -10.95 10.95
CA ALA A 215 7.91 -10.39 9.62
C ALA A 215 7.66 -11.43 8.52
N THR A 216 8.17 -12.64 8.67
CA THR A 216 7.97 -13.74 7.72
C THR A 216 6.47 -14.05 7.57
N TRP A 217 5.74 -14.16 8.68
CA TRP A 217 4.30 -14.41 8.67
C TRP A 217 3.51 -13.29 7.97
N LEU A 218 3.74 -12.03 8.36
CA LEU A 218 3.07 -10.86 7.75
C LEU A 218 3.35 -10.78 6.24
N THR A 219 4.60 -11.03 5.84
CA THR A 219 4.99 -10.99 4.42
C THR A 219 4.34 -12.11 3.63
N LYS A 220 4.27 -13.32 4.20
CA LYS A 220 3.59 -14.45 3.57
C LYS A 220 2.11 -14.13 3.34
N TRP A 221 1.43 -13.62 4.37
CA TRP A 221 0.02 -13.23 4.27
C TRP A 221 -0.20 -12.14 3.21
N LEU A 222 0.63 -11.08 3.19
CA LEU A 222 0.55 -10.03 2.17
C LEU A 222 0.80 -10.57 0.75
N SER A 223 1.71 -11.54 0.60
CA SER A 223 1.99 -12.22 -0.67
C SER A 223 0.81 -13.08 -1.15
N GLU A 224 0.08 -13.72 -0.24
CA GLU A 224 -1.14 -14.46 -0.56
C GLU A 224 -2.25 -13.51 -1.05
N VAL A 225 -2.42 -12.35 -0.41
CA VAL A 225 -3.36 -11.30 -0.85
C VAL A 225 -2.99 -10.78 -2.25
N GLU A 226 -1.71 -10.47 -2.49
CA GLU A 226 -1.22 -10.05 -3.80
C GLU A 226 -1.45 -11.13 -4.87
N SER A 227 -1.10 -12.38 -4.57
CA SER A 227 -1.29 -13.51 -5.48
C SER A 227 -2.78 -13.72 -5.82
N CYS A 228 -3.67 -13.49 -4.85
CA CYS A 228 -5.11 -13.54 -5.07
C CYS A 228 -5.57 -12.43 -6.04
N LYS A 229 -5.12 -11.18 -5.85
CA LYS A 229 -5.43 -10.06 -6.76
C LYS A 229 -5.02 -10.36 -8.20
N VAL A 230 -3.77 -10.81 -8.38
CA VAL A 230 -3.24 -11.18 -9.71
C VAL A 230 -4.06 -12.30 -10.33
N ARG A 231 -4.40 -13.35 -9.55
CA ARG A 231 -5.18 -14.49 -10.07
C ARG A 231 -6.59 -14.07 -10.50
N LYS A 232 -7.26 -13.20 -9.73
CA LYS A 232 -8.58 -12.67 -10.10
C LYS A 232 -8.54 -11.88 -11.41
N MET A 233 -7.52 -11.04 -11.58
CA MET A 233 -7.29 -10.30 -12.81
C MET A 233 -7.05 -11.23 -14.00
N ASP A 234 -6.16 -12.23 -13.84
CA ASP A 234 -5.85 -13.22 -14.87
C ASP A 234 -7.12 -14.03 -15.25
N THR A 235 -7.94 -14.39 -14.27
CA THR A 235 -9.21 -15.10 -14.47
C THR A 235 -10.24 -14.25 -15.22
N MET A 236 -10.36 -12.97 -14.90
CA MET A 236 -11.27 -12.04 -15.59
C MET A 236 -10.88 -11.89 -17.06
N TYR A 237 -9.59 -11.68 -17.33
CA TYR A 237 -9.07 -11.58 -18.69
C TYR A 237 -9.24 -12.89 -19.48
N ASP A 238 -8.90 -14.04 -18.90
CA ASP A 238 -9.10 -15.35 -19.53
C ASP A 238 -10.59 -15.66 -19.77
N GLY A 239 -11.49 -15.17 -18.91
CA GLY A 239 -12.93 -15.20 -19.15
C GLY A 239 -13.34 -14.40 -20.38
N ALA A 240 -12.84 -13.16 -20.50
CA ALA A 240 -13.11 -12.28 -21.63
C ALA A 240 -12.57 -12.85 -22.95
N VAL A 241 -11.32 -13.32 -22.94
CA VAL A 241 -10.69 -13.92 -24.12
C VAL A 241 -11.40 -15.21 -24.53
N PHE A 242 -11.74 -16.08 -23.58
CA PHE A 242 -12.48 -17.30 -23.88
C PHE A 242 -13.81 -17.00 -24.60
N ALA A 243 -14.53 -15.98 -24.12
CA ALA A 243 -15.78 -15.57 -24.74
C ALA A 243 -15.58 -15.00 -26.16
N ALA A 244 -14.48 -14.29 -26.41
CA ALA A 244 -14.21 -13.64 -27.70
C ALA A 244 -13.59 -14.58 -28.76
N GLU A 245 -12.67 -15.46 -28.36
CA GLU A 245 -11.80 -16.20 -29.29
C GLU A 245 -12.04 -17.73 -29.30
N ALA A 246 -12.52 -18.31 -28.19
CA ALA A 246 -12.49 -19.76 -27.98
C ALA A 246 -13.88 -20.43 -27.87
N CYS A 247 -14.97 -19.67 -27.94
CA CYS A 247 -16.34 -20.22 -27.84
C CYS A 247 -16.76 -21.04 -29.08
N ASP A 248 -15.95 -21.08 -30.14
CA ASP A 248 -16.30 -21.65 -31.44
C ASP A 248 -16.61 -23.15 -31.36
N LYS A 249 -17.89 -23.44 -31.06
CA LYS A 249 -18.61 -24.72 -31.12
C LYS A 249 -18.64 -25.58 -29.83
N MET A 250 -18.69 -24.99 -28.64
CA MET A 250 -19.35 -25.71 -27.52
C MET A 250 -20.86 -25.84 -27.80
N HIS A 251 -21.48 -26.97 -27.43
CA HIS A 251 -22.92 -27.21 -27.62
C HIS A 251 -23.75 -26.02 -27.10
N GLY A 252 -24.46 -25.34 -28.01
CA GLY A 252 -25.31 -24.18 -27.73
C GLY A 252 -24.70 -22.78 -27.98
N CYS A 253 -23.43 -22.65 -28.37
CA CYS A 253 -22.83 -21.37 -28.78
C CYS A 253 -23.10 -21.14 -30.29
N CYS A 254 -23.94 -20.14 -30.64
CA CYS A 254 -24.23 -19.78 -32.03
C CYS A 254 -23.87 -18.32 -32.32
N GLY A 255 -22.70 -18.11 -32.94
CA GLY A 255 -22.24 -16.79 -33.41
C GLY A 255 -22.15 -15.74 -32.29
N HIS A 256 -22.59 -14.51 -32.60
CA HIS A 256 -22.55 -13.29 -31.77
C HIS A 256 -23.18 -13.37 -30.35
N GLN A 257 -23.60 -14.55 -29.88
CA GLN A 257 -24.20 -14.80 -28.57
C GLN A 257 -23.30 -15.73 -27.73
N HIS A 258 -22.10 -15.27 -27.40
CA HIS A 258 -21.17 -15.97 -26.50
C HIS A 258 -21.64 -15.99 -25.02
N THR A 259 -22.80 -15.38 -24.74
CA THR A 259 -23.40 -15.21 -23.41
C THR A 259 -23.51 -16.51 -22.60
N PRO A 260 -24.02 -17.64 -23.13
CA PRO A 260 -24.21 -18.85 -22.31
C PRO A 260 -22.88 -19.48 -21.86
N CYS A 261 -21.86 -19.43 -22.71
CA CYS A 261 -20.54 -19.99 -22.39
C CYS A 261 -19.81 -19.13 -21.35
N LEU A 262 -19.88 -17.80 -21.48
CA LEU A 262 -19.33 -16.89 -20.46
C LEU A 262 -20.06 -17.06 -19.12
N GLN A 263 -21.40 -17.12 -19.12
CA GLN A 263 -22.20 -17.37 -17.92
C GLN A 263 -21.83 -18.69 -17.23
N ARG A 264 -21.59 -19.77 -18.00
CA ARG A 264 -21.15 -21.05 -17.45
C ARG A 264 -19.79 -20.93 -16.75
N LYS A 265 -18.80 -20.31 -17.41
CA LYS A 265 -17.47 -20.11 -16.84
C LYS A 265 -17.50 -19.24 -15.57
N ILE A 266 -18.33 -18.20 -15.57
CA ILE A 266 -18.59 -17.37 -14.38
C ILE A 266 -19.21 -18.22 -13.27
N THR A 267 -20.22 -19.03 -13.59
CA THR A 267 -20.90 -19.89 -12.60
C THR A 267 -19.92 -20.91 -12.01
N GLU A 268 -19.10 -21.56 -12.84
CA GLU A 268 -18.05 -22.49 -12.41
C GLU A 268 -17.05 -21.82 -11.47
N TYR A 269 -16.65 -20.58 -11.74
CA TYR A 269 -15.78 -19.80 -10.85
C TYR A 269 -16.38 -19.60 -9.45
N PHE A 270 -17.67 -19.26 -9.35
CA PHE A 270 -18.33 -19.06 -8.06
C PHE A 270 -18.63 -20.37 -7.31
N VAL A 271 -18.79 -21.49 -8.03
CA VAL A 271 -19.05 -22.81 -7.43
C VAL A 271 -17.77 -23.49 -6.97
N ASN A 272 -16.73 -23.50 -7.80
CA ASN A 272 -15.48 -24.24 -7.53
C ASN A 272 -14.46 -23.41 -6.74
N GLY A 273 -14.69 -22.11 -6.58
CA GLY A 273 -13.74 -21.19 -5.94
C GLY A 273 -12.55 -20.84 -6.83
N THR A 274 -11.64 -20.02 -6.28
CA THR A 274 -10.52 -19.39 -7.01
C THR A 274 -9.34 -20.31 -7.37
N GLU A 275 -9.49 -21.64 -7.30
CA GLU A 275 -8.42 -22.61 -7.56
C GLU A 275 -8.39 -23.14 -9.00
N VAL A 276 -8.88 -22.36 -9.97
CA VAL A 276 -8.74 -22.71 -11.38
C VAL A 276 -7.36 -22.26 -11.86
N ASP A 277 -6.57 -23.21 -12.36
CA ASP A 277 -5.25 -22.95 -12.94
C ASP A 277 -5.43 -22.22 -14.27
N VAL A 278 -5.31 -20.89 -14.26
CA VAL A 278 -5.48 -20.06 -15.45
C VAL A 278 -4.20 -20.11 -16.28
N PRO A 279 -4.28 -20.34 -17.61
CA PRO A 279 -3.11 -20.28 -18.48
C PRO A 279 -2.43 -18.91 -18.37
N LYS A 280 -1.19 -18.88 -17.89
CA LYS A 280 -0.39 -17.65 -17.84
C LYS A 280 -0.06 -17.22 -19.27
N ARG A 281 -0.80 -16.27 -19.84
CA ARG A 281 -0.44 -15.56 -21.09
C ARG A 281 0.71 -14.56 -20.86
N ILE A 282 1.72 -14.97 -20.09
CA ILE A 282 2.90 -14.16 -19.77
C ILE A 282 4.02 -14.64 -20.69
N GLY A 283 4.70 -13.71 -21.36
CA GLY A 283 5.87 -14.02 -22.16
C GLY A 283 6.97 -14.64 -21.31
N GLY A 284 7.68 -15.63 -21.88
CA GLY A 284 8.88 -16.19 -21.24
C GLY A 284 9.93 -15.12 -20.95
N SER A 285 10.85 -15.41 -20.02
CA SER A 285 11.95 -14.50 -19.67
C SER A 285 12.68 -14.02 -20.92
N SER A 286 12.63 -12.72 -21.20
CA SER A 286 13.38 -12.11 -22.31
C SER A 286 14.88 -12.37 -22.13
N PRO A 287 15.61 -12.75 -23.19
CA PRO A 287 17.06 -12.98 -23.11
C PRO A 287 17.83 -11.70 -22.76
N PHE A 288 17.23 -10.53 -22.95
CA PHE A 288 17.84 -9.23 -22.66
C PHE A 288 17.59 -8.74 -21.24
N LEU A 289 16.69 -9.38 -20.48
CA LEU A 289 16.28 -8.92 -19.15
C LEU A 289 17.46 -8.66 -18.21
N THR A 290 18.36 -9.63 -18.09
CA THR A 290 19.53 -9.54 -17.21
C THR A 290 20.51 -8.45 -17.67
N ALA A 291 20.73 -8.31 -18.97
CA ALA A 291 21.61 -7.30 -19.53
C ALA A 291 21.03 -5.89 -19.30
N ASP A 292 19.73 -5.72 -19.51
CA ASP A 292 19.03 -4.46 -19.27
C ASP A 292 19.01 -4.08 -17.79
N ILE A 293 18.78 -5.03 -16.88
CA ILE A 293 18.87 -4.77 -15.43
C ILE A 293 20.27 -4.27 -15.06
N LYS A 294 21.32 -4.90 -15.61
CA LYS A 294 22.70 -4.49 -15.35
C LYS A 294 22.96 -3.06 -15.84
N VAL A 295 22.52 -2.71 -17.05
CA VAL A 295 22.65 -1.34 -17.59
C VAL A 295 21.84 -0.36 -16.73
N PHE A 296 20.61 -0.72 -16.35
CA PHE A 296 19.77 0.08 -15.47
C PHE A 296 20.46 0.41 -14.14
N LEU A 297 21.06 -0.59 -13.48
CA LEU A 297 21.78 -0.42 -12.23
C LEU A 297 23.02 0.47 -12.39
N GLN A 298 23.75 0.32 -13.49
CA GLN A 298 24.92 1.16 -13.80
C GLN A 298 24.54 2.62 -14.03
N CYS A 299 23.46 2.88 -14.78
CA CYS A 299 22.97 4.23 -15.03
C CYS A 299 22.39 4.92 -13.77
N ASN A 300 22.01 4.15 -12.75
CA ASN A 300 21.35 4.64 -11.54
C ASN A 300 22.12 4.31 -10.25
N SER A 301 23.44 4.28 -10.30
CA SER A 301 24.32 3.92 -9.17
C SER A 301 24.16 4.81 -7.92
N HIS A 302 23.57 5.98 -8.06
CA HIS A 302 23.28 6.91 -6.96
C HIS A 302 22.08 6.46 -6.09
N ALA A 303 21.23 5.57 -6.59
CA ALA A 303 20.04 5.10 -5.90
C ALA A 303 20.24 3.68 -5.33
N LYS A 304 19.64 3.43 -4.16
CA LYS A 304 19.65 2.09 -3.53
C LYS A 304 18.36 1.37 -3.89
N PHE A 305 18.47 0.21 -4.53
CA PHE A 305 17.32 -0.56 -4.99
C PHE A 305 17.17 -1.87 -4.22
N THR A 306 15.92 -2.28 -4.02
CA THR A 306 15.58 -3.67 -3.71
C THR A 306 15.25 -4.41 -5.01
N PRO A 307 15.30 -5.75 -5.04
CA PRO A 307 14.88 -6.53 -6.22
C PRO A 307 13.46 -6.17 -6.68
N ARG A 308 12.54 -5.97 -5.74
CA ARG A 308 11.16 -5.58 -6.02
C ARG A 308 11.03 -4.16 -6.55
N ALA A 309 11.83 -3.21 -6.06
CA ALA A 309 11.85 -1.85 -6.61
C ALA A 309 12.24 -1.83 -8.10
N ILE A 310 13.23 -2.65 -8.48
CA ILE A 310 13.65 -2.81 -9.87
C ILE A 310 12.51 -3.42 -10.70
N ALA A 311 11.87 -4.48 -10.19
CA ALA A 311 10.72 -5.10 -10.85
C ALA A 311 9.55 -4.11 -11.04
N ARG A 312 9.24 -3.29 -10.03
CA ARG A 312 8.24 -2.22 -10.12
C ARG A 312 8.54 -1.24 -11.26
N ILE A 313 9.78 -0.74 -11.35
CA ILE A 313 10.19 0.18 -12.41
C ILE A 313 10.05 -0.48 -13.79
N LEU A 314 10.53 -1.71 -13.95
CA LEU A 314 10.47 -2.45 -15.22
C LEU A 314 9.02 -2.79 -15.65
N HIS A 315 8.09 -2.88 -14.68
CA HIS A 315 6.64 -2.99 -14.90
C HIS A 315 5.92 -1.64 -14.99
N GLY A 316 6.61 -0.51 -14.81
CA GLY A 316 6.02 0.83 -14.90
C GLY A 316 5.14 1.19 -13.70
N ILE A 317 5.45 0.65 -12.53
CA ILE A 317 4.74 0.86 -11.27
C ILE A 317 5.51 1.89 -10.44
N ALA A 318 4.81 2.95 -10.02
CA ALA A 318 5.35 3.93 -9.09
C ALA A 318 5.28 3.43 -7.65
N SER A 319 6.24 3.87 -6.85
CA SER A 319 6.26 3.64 -5.41
C SER A 319 6.70 4.91 -4.68
N PRO A 320 6.51 5.01 -3.35
CA PRO A 320 6.85 6.22 -2.60
C PRO A 320 8.33 6.62 -2.69
N ALA A 321 9.26 5.65 -2.76
CA ALA A 321 10.68 5.92 -2.96
C ALA A 321 11.02 6.21 -4.44
N PHE A 322 10.24 5.65 -5.37
CA PHE A 322 10.47 5.75 -6.81
C PHE A 322 9.23 6.30 -7.54
N PRO A 323 8.90 7.61 -7.38
CA PRO A 323 7.68 8.20 -7.93
C PRO A 323 7.74 8.31 -9.46
N SER A 324 6.60 8.12 -10.12
CA SER A 324 6.49 8.20 -11.59
C SER A 324 6.97 9.54 -12.15
N ALA A 325 6.72 10.66 -11.44
CA ALA A 325 7.16 11.99 -11.85
C ALA A 325 8.67 12.08 -12.17
N VAL A 326 9.48 11.23 -11.53
CA VAL A 326 10.93 11.15 -11.74
C VAL A 326 11.28 9.95 -12.62
N TRP A 327 10.74 8.76 -12.31
CA TRP A 327 11.22 7.49 -12.86
C TRP A 327 10.54 7.08 -14.18
N SER A 328 9.37 7.65 -14.51
CA SER A 328 8.67 7.30 -15.75
C SER A 328 9.37 7.77 -17.03
N ARG A 329 10.38 8.63 -16.89
CA ARG A 329 11.20 9.13 -17.99
C ARG A 329 12.35 8.18 -18.35
N THR A 330 12.61 7.17 -17.52
CA THR A 330 13.67 6.20 -17.79
C THR A 330 13.24 5.27 -18.93
N HIS A 331 14.18 4.90 -19.80
CA HIS A 331 13.93 3.96 -20.91
C HIS A 331 13.45 2.58 -20.45
N PHE A 332 13.72 2.22 -19.20
CA PHE A 332 13.36 0.93 -18.63
C PHE A 332 11.95 0.91 -18.03
N TRP A 333 11.30 2.07 -17.89
CA TRP A 333 9.98 2.17 -17.28
C TRP A 333 8.92 1.41 -18.09
N GLY A 334 8.32 0.38 -17.50
CA GLY A 334 7.27 -0.42 -18.15
C GLY A 334 7.76 -1.28 -19.32
N ARG A 335 9.08 -1.41 -19.53
CA ARG A 335 9.63 -2.15 -20.68
C ARG A 335 9.31 -3.66 -20.64
N TYR A 336 9.08 -4.21 -19.45
CA TYR A 336 8.90 -5.64 -19.23
C TYR A 336 7.52 -5.99 -18.65
N MET A 337 6.49 -5.20 -18.93
CA MET A 337 5.12 -5.44 -18.44
C MET A 337 4.53 -6.80 -18.85
N GLN A 338 5.04 -7.40 -19.93
CA GLN A 338 4.62 -8.72 -20.43
C GLN A 338 5.44 -9.88 -19.85
N THR A 339 6.47 -9.60 -19.05
CA THR A 339 7.29 -10.60 -18.37
C THR A 339 6.75 -10.84 -16.96
N ASP A 340 6.96 -12.03 -16.42
CA ASP A 340 6.50 -12.37 -15.08
C ASP A 340 7.23 -11.54 -14.01
N PHE A 341 6.47 -10.89 -13.14
CA PHE A 341 7.01 -10.00 -12.10
C PHE A 341 7.99 -10.72 -11.17
N LYS A 342 7.71 -11.99 -10.84
CA LYS A 342 8.60 -12.80 -9.99
C LYS A 342 9.89 -13.15 -10.74
N ALA A 343 9.81 -13.49 -12.03
CA ALA A 343 11.01 -13.72 -12.85
C ALA A 343 11.92 -12.48 -12.90
N ILE A 344 11.35 -11.28 -13.05
CA ILE A 344 12.13 -10.02 -13.00
C ILE A 344 12.74 -9.81 -11.61
N THR A 345 11.96 -10.06 -10.55
CA THR A 345 12.44 -9.91 -9.17
C THR A 345 13.61 -10.84 -8.88
N GLU A 346 13.56 -12.10 -9.32
CA GLU A 346 14.67 -13.05 -9.17
C GLU A 346 15.90 -12.67 -10.00
N ALA A 347 15.70 -12.22 -11.25
CA ALA A 347 16.80 -11.71 -12.08
C ALA A 347 17.47 -10.49 -11.44
N ALA A 348 16.68 -9.55 -10.91
CA ALA A 348 17.17 -8.37 -10.22
C ALA A 348 17.93 -8.72 -8.93
N LYS A 349 17.43 -9.68 -8.16
CA LYS A 349 18.11 -10.21 -6.97
C LYS A 349 19.47 -10.81 -7.32
N ALA A 350 19.54 -11.62 -8.38
CA ALA A 350 20.78 -12.23 -8.82
C ALA A 350 21.83 -11.18 -9.25
N GLU A 351 21.42 -10.11 -9.96
CA GLU A 351 22.34 -9.04 -10.37
C GLU A 351 22.79 -8.16 -9.19
N LEU A 352 21.90 -7.83 -8.25
CA LEU A 352 22.27 -7.07 -7.05
C LEU A 352 23.30 -7.83 -6.20
N MET A 353 23.14 -9.15 -6.03
CA MET A 353 24.11 -9.98 -5.31
C MET A 353 25.50 -9.97 -5.96
N LYS A 354 25.56 -9.95 -7.30
CA LYS A 354 26.85 -9.87 -8.04
C LYS A 354 27.55 -8.52 -7.86
N LEU A 355 26.81 -7.43 -7.67
CA LEU A 355 27.39 -6.11 -7.41
C LEU A 355 27.98 -6.04 -6.01
N VAL A 356 27.23 -6.50 -5.00
CA VAL A 356 27.71 -6.53 -3.60
C VAL A 356 28.96 -7.41 -3.46
N GLY A 357 29.02 -8.54 -4.18
CA GLY A 357 30.21 -9.39 -4.20
C GLY A 357 31.44 -8.79 -4.89
N LYS A 358 31.27 -7.75 -5.74
CA LYS A 358 32.37 -7.02 -6.38
C LYS A 358 32.90 -5.87 -5.53
N ASP A 359 32.07 -5.28 -4.68
CA ASP A 359 32.47 -4.20 -3.76
C ASP A 359 33.18 -4.74 -2.50
N ALA A 360 33.18 -6.07 -2.31
CA ALA A 360 33.83 -6.77 -1.20
C ALA A 360 35.20 -7.40 -1.57
N LEU A 361 35.65 -7.25 -2.83
CA LEU A 361 36.94 -7.66 -3.39
C LEU A 361 37.74 -6.43 -3.77
#